data_AF-A0A401FMK8-F1
#
_entry.id   AF-A0A401FMK8-F1
#
_cell.length_a   1.000
_cell.length_b   1.000
_cell.length_c   1.000
_cell.angle_alpha   90.00
_cell.angle_beta   90.00
_cell.angle_gamma   90.00
#
_symmetry.space_group_name_H-M   'P 1'
#
loop_
_entity.id
_entity.type
_entity.pdbx_description
1 polymer ?
#
loop_
_entity_poly.entity_id
_entity_poly.type
_entity_poly.pdbx_seq_one_letter_code
_entity_poly.pdbx_strand_id
1 'polypeptide(L)' 'MIVQPVDSKGNPSRAEEVAADSVGAGVGEYVLIVRGAGARLANHTETSVRDVVDCAIVGIIDQFDKQ' A
#
# COMPACT_ATOMS: atom_id res chain seq x y z
N MET A 1 -3.16 -8.22 -0.01
CA MET A 1 -1.86 -8.47 -0.65
C MET A 1 -0.76 -8.57 0.39
N ILE A 2 0.20 -9.49 0.25
CA ILE A 2 1.46 -9.43 1.01
C ILE A 2 2.37 -8.42 0.30
N VAL A 3 2.88 -7.44 1.03
CA VAL A 3 3.78 -6.40 0.50
C VAL A 3 5.08 -6.39 1.28
N GLN A 4 6.19 -6.14 0.58
CA GLN A 4 7.52 -5.97 1.16
C GLN A 4 7.90 -4.49 1.09
N PRO A 5 7.91 -3.73 2.20
CA PRO A 5 8.38 -2.36 2.19
C PRO A 5 9.84 -2.30 1.73
N VAL A 6 10.15 -1.38 0.81
CA VAL A 6 11.49 -1.19 0.28
C VAL A 6 12.04 0.19 0.63
N ASP A 7 13.36 0.31 0.69
CA ASP A 7 14.04 1.59 0.73
C ASP A 7 14.09 2.21 -0.67
N SER A 8 14.69 3.39 -0.77
CA SER A 8 14.79 4.08 -2.05
C SER A 8 15.63 3.30 -3.08
N LYS A 9 16.51 2.39 -2.66
CA LYS A 9 17.33 1.55 -3.54
C LYS A 9 16.62 0.23 -3.91
N GLY A 10 15.38 0.03 -3.49
CA GLY A 10 14.61 -1.20 -3.74
C GLY A 10 14.96 -2.35 -2.78
N ASN A 11 15.78 -2.11 -1.75
CA ASN A 11 16.10 -3.16 -0.78
C ASN A 11 14.98 -3.27 0.26
N PRO A 12 14.64 -4.48 0.74
CA PRO A 12 13.74 -4.67 1.86
C PRO A 12 14.14 -3.79 3.05
N SER A 13 13.21 -2.95 3.53
CA SER A 13 13.47 -2.00 4.62
C SER A 13 12.78 -2.37 5.93
N ARG A 14 11.79 -3.26 5.89
CA ARG A 14 10.98 -3.73 7.05
C ARG A 14 10.51 -5.17 6.84
N ALA A 15 9.83 -5.74 7.85
CA ALA A 15 9.11 -7.00 7.68
C ALA A 15 8.00 -6.87 6.64
N GLU A 16 7.62 -7.99 6.03
CA GLU A 16 6.45 -8.06 5.17
C GLU A 16 5.18 -7.72 5.94
N GLU A 17 4.22 -7.11 5.26
CA GLU A 17 2.96 -6.66 5.83
C GLU A 17 1.80 -7.11 4.93
N VAL A 18 0.61 -7.24 5.51
CA VAL A 18 -0.61 -7.48 4.73
C VAL A 18 -1.30 -6.15 4.50
N ALA A 19 -1.49 -5.78 3.24
CA ALA A 19 -2.21 -4.58 2.83
C ALA A 19 -3.54 -4.95 2.15
N ALA A 20 -4.60 -4.21 2.44
CA ALA A 20 -5.81 -4.23 1.63
C ALA A 20 -5.49 -3.69 0.23
N ASP A 21 -6.04 -4.33 -0.80
CA ASP A 21 -5.85 -3.91 -2.18
C ASP A 21 -7.20 -3.70 -2.86
N SER A 22 -7.56 -2.44 -3.05
CA SER A 22 -8.72 -2.00 -3.82
C SER A 22 -8.32 -1.41 -5.18
N VAL A 23 -7.01 -1.32 -5.46
CA VAL A 23 -6.43 -0.77 -6.70
C VAL A 23 -6.30 -1.86 -7.76
N GLY A 24 -6.07 -3.11 -7.33
CA GLY A 24 -5.91 -4.26 -8.21
C GLY A 24 -4.46 -4.44 -8.65
N ALA A 25 -3.53 -4.26 -7.72
CA ALA A 25 -2.11 -4.41 -8.00
C ALA A 25 -1.71 -5.89 -8.17
N GLY A 26 -0.77 -6.13 -9.07
CA GLY A 26 -0.20 -7.44 -9.38
C GLY A 26 1.03 -7.78 -8.55
N VAL A 27 1.36 -9.07 -8.51
CA VAL A 27 2.61 -9.54 -7.91
C VAL A 27 3.80 -9.00 -8.72
N GLY A 28 4.76 -8.39 -8.04
CA GLY A 28 5.96 -7.81 -8.64
C GLY A 28 5.84 -6.31 -8.97
N GLU A 29 4.65 -5.72 -8.83
CA GLU A 29 4.48 -4.28 -8.97
C GLU A 29 4.98 -3.54 -7.73
N TYR A 30 5.55 -2.35 -7.96
CA TYR A 30 5.79 -1.41 -6.88
C TYR A 30 4.49 -0.66 -6.59
N VAL A 31 4.20 -0.51 -5.30
CA VAL A 31 2.93 0.09 -4.84
C VAL A 31 3.20 1.12 -3.75
N LEU A 32 2.34 2.14 -3.70
CA LEU A 32 2.30 3.07 -2.59
C LEU A 32 1.34 2.54 -1.52
N ILE A 33 1.82 2.47 -0.29
CA ILE A 33 1.02 2.04 0.86
C ILE A 33 0.85 3.16 1.88
N VAL A 34 -0.35 3.26 2.45
CA VAL A 34 -0.65 4.07 3.63
C VAL A 34 -0.83 3.16 4.84
N ARG A 35 -0.46 3.65 6.02
CA ARG A 35 -0.59 2.92 7.29
C ARG A 35 -1.39 3.70 8.33
N GLY A 36 -1.88 2.98 9.33
CA GLY A 36 -2.59 3.54 10.48
C GLY A 36 -3.94 4.13 10.07
N ALA A 37 -4.34 5.22 10.75
CA ALA A 37 -5.67 5.80 10.56
C ALA A 37 -6.01 6.22 9.13
N GLY A 38 -4.99 6.59 8.33
CA GLY A 38 -5.18 6.96 6.92
C GLY A 38 -5.59 5.78 6.03
N ALA A 39 -5.26 4.54 6.40
CA ALA A 39 -5.62 3.36 5.63
C ALA A 39 -7.12 3.10 5.59
N ARG A 40 -7.87 3.52 6.62
CA ARG A 40 -9.34 3.46 6.65
C ARG A 40 -10.03 4.32 5.58
N LEU A 41 -9.30 5.27 4.99
CA LEU A 41 -9.80 6.15 3.94
C LEU A 41 -9.45 5.65 2.53
N ALA A 42 -8.62 4.61 2.41
CA ALA A 42 -8.17 4.10 1.13
C ALA A 42 -9.26 3.30 0.39
N ASN A 43 -10.24 2.77 1.12
CA ASN A 43 -11.34 2.03 0.55
C ASN A 43 -12.52 2.97 0.27
N HIS A 44 -12.82 3.19 -1.01
CA HIS A 44 -13.88 4.09 -1.50
C HIS A 44 -15.32 3.54 -1.32
N THR A 45 -15.57 2.73 -0.29
CA THR A 45 -16.93 2.25 0.01
C THR A 45 -17.66 3.27 0.87
N GLU A 46 -18.95 3.52 0.59
CA GLU A 46 -19.82 4.45 1.34
C GLU A 46 -19.91 4.13 2.85
N THR A 47 -19.46 2.94 3.27
CA THR A 47 -19.40 2.46 4.66
C THR A 47 -18.04 2.64 5.35
N SER A 48 -17.15 3.51 4.82
CA SER A 48 -15.79 3.78 5.33
C SER A 48 -15.71 4.16 6.82
N VAL A 49 -16.83 4.55 7.44
CA VAL A 49 -16.96 4.83 8.88
C VAL A 49 -16.61 3.63 9.77
N ARG A 50 -16.61 2.39 9.24
CA ARG A 50 -16.29 1.15 9.99
C ARG A 50 -15.08 0.40 9.47
N ASP A 51 -14.31 0.98 8.56
CA ASP A 51 -13.13 0.30 8.07
C ASP A 51 -12.10 0.15 9.20
N VAL A 52 -11.55 -1.05 9.38
CA VAL A 52 -10.53 -1.36 10.40
C VAL A 52 -9.17 -1.68 9.76
N VAL A 53 -9.04 -1.48 8.44
CA VAL A 53 -7.78 -1.63 7.72
C VAL A 53 -6.76 -0.61 8.24
N ASP A 54 -5.58 -1.12 8.58
CA ASP A 54 -4.44 -0.36 9.08
C ASP A 54 -3.25 -0.31 8.10
N CYS A 55 -3.35 -1.02 6.97
CA CYS A 55 -2.43 -0.95 5.84
C CYS A 55 -3.19 -1.15 4.52
N ALA A 56 -3.03 -0.23 3.58
CA ALA A 56 -3.73 -0.28 2.29
C ALA A 56 -2.85 0.19 1.14
N ILE A 57 -2.98 -0.48 -0.01
CA ILE A 57 -2.43 -0.02 -1.28
C ILE A 57 -3.33 1.09 -1.81
N VAL A 58 -2.72 2.23 -2.13
CA VAL A 58 -3.43 3.42 -2.63
C VAL A 58 -3.00 3.81 -4.05
N GLY A 59 -2.05 3.08 -4.64
CA GLY A 59 -1.63 3.28 -6.02
C GLY A 59 -0.51 2.33 -6.45
N ILE A 60 -0.39 2.14 -7.77
CA ILE A 60 0.71 1.45 -8.42
C ILE A 60 1.73 2.50 -8.87
N ILE A 61 3.02 2.19 -8.74
CA ILE A 61 4.11 3.10 -9.06
C ILE A 61 4.65 2.77 -10.44
N ASP A 62 4.54 3.71 -11.38
CA ASP A 62 5.09 3.57 -12.74
C ASP A 62 6.61 3.77 -12.77
N GLN A 63 7.13 4.76 -12.04
CA GLN A 63 8.54 5.14 -12.08
C GLN A 63 9.04 5.72 -10.76
N PHE A 64 10.30 5.44 -10.44
CA PHE A 64 11.04 6.10 -9.36
C PHE A 64 11.99 7.16 -9.92
N ASP A 65 11.75 8.43 -9.58
CA ASP A 65 12.66 9.50 -9.93
C ASP A 65 13.53 9.89 -8.72
N LYS A 66 14.83 9.64 -8.87
CA LYS A 66 15.86 10.12 -7.95
C LYS A 66 16.76 11.07 -8.70
N GLN A 67 16.90 12.29 -8.18
CA GLN A 67 17.93 13.23 -8.64
C GLN A 67 19.33 12.71 -8.32
#